data_AF-A0A929J0P0-F1
#
_entry.id   AF-A0A929J0P0-F1
#
_cell.length_a   1.000
_cell.length_b   1.000
_cell.length_c   1.000
_cell.angle_alpha   90.00
_cell.angle_beta   90.00
_cell.angle_gamma   90.00
#
_symmetry.space_group_name_H-M   'P 1'
#
loop_
_entity.id
_entity.type
_entity.pdbx_description
1 polymer ?
#
loop_
_entity_poly.entity_id
_entity_poly.type
_entity_poly.pdbx_seq_one_letter_code
_entity_poly.pdbx_strand_id
1 'polypeptide(L)'
;MKIWLLSLLFVTSILTSICNAEVGVVNTEASVKEKLTIVTKPFIPFIIPEKNGEFKGFSIDLWKLIAEKLNVDYEIKSVDTIKKLLDEIQDGKANVGLAGISMTAEREKRLDFSYPFFNSGLQIMVSTDSKGSAATVVIDMLLSFLKPKMLLAIGILFITLFIVGNIIWLAERKRNPDEFSAQYLKGVMDGLWWAAVTLTTVGYGDKSPRGFVGRFIGLLWMFIGLFFIASFTATVTSTLTLQQLKGSINGPADLAGKKVATISGSTADTYLTNKSSAIIYRMKELKNAFFALEKGQIDAIVYDSPVLRYHEANSGGIFKIVGPIFQKENYALVFPTDSKIKEKVNLILLELG
;
A
#
# COMPACT_ATOMS: atom_id res chain seq x y z
N MET A 1 13.48 103.71 -35.75
CA MET A 1 12.14 103.07 -35.85
C MET A 1 12.36 101.78 -36.63
N LYS A 2 12.76 100.71 -35.97
CA LYS A 2 11.91 99.62 -35.43
C LYS A 2 11.31 98.74 -36.55
N ILE A 3 11.79 97.49 -36.55
CA ILE A 3 11.10 96.24 -36.89
C ILE A 3 10.96 95.97 -38.40
N TRP A 4 11.76 95.05 -38.94
CA TRP A 4 11.41 94.00 -39.94
C TRP A 4 12.70 93.28 -40.43
N LEU A 5 13.53 92.78 -39.49
CA LEU A 5 14.76 92.02 -39.81
C LEU A 5 14.91 90.76 -38.94
N LEU A 6 13.78 90.19 -38.50
CA LEU A 6 13.73 89.14 -37.48
C LEU A 6 13.13 87.81 -37.96
N SER A 7 12.94 87.59 -39.27
CA SER A 7 12.29 86.36 -39.77
C SER A 7 13.18 85.46 -40.64
N LEU A 8 14.50 85.67 -40.71
CA LEU A 8 15.39 84.83 -41.54
C LEU A 8 16.52 84.10 -40.79
N LEU A 9 16.59 84.22 -39.47
CA LEU A 9 17.67 83.62 -38.65
C LEU A 9 17.23 82.46 -37.75
N PHE A 10 15.98 81.99 -37.87
CA PHE A 10 15.46 80.89 -37.05
C PHE A 10 15.32 79.54 -37.78
N VAL A 11 15.63 79.48 -39.09
CA VAL A 11 15.46 78.24 -39.89
C VAL A 11 16.79 77.51 -40.14
N THR A 12 17.94 78.10 -39.81
CA THR A 12 19.26 77.48 -40.03
C THR A 12 19.85 76.77 -38.81
N SER A 13 19.17 76.74 -37.66
CA SER A 13 19.64 76.06 -36.44
C SER A 13 19.00 74.68 -36.17
N ILE A 14 18.09 74.21 -37.03
CA ILE A 14 17.40 72.91 -36.85
C ILE A 14 17.92 71.83 -37.83
N LEU A 15 18.83 72.17 -38.74
CA LEU A 15 19.34 71.25 -39.78
C LEU A 15 20.74 70.65 -39.52
N THR A 16 21.33 70.85 -38.34
CA THR A 16 22.66 70.28 -38.00
C THR A 16 22.68 69.39 -36.75
N SER A 17 21.52 68.95 -36.25
CA SER A 17 21.43 68.04 -35.09
C SER A 17 20.62 66.76 -35.34
N ILE A 18 20.54 66.32 -36.61
CA ILE A 18 20.01 65.00 -36.99
C ILE A 18 21.00 64.38 -37.99
N CYS A 19 22.24 64.21 -37.55
CA CYS A 19 23.21 63.36 -38.23
C CYS A 19 24.10 62.72 -37.16
N ASN A 20 23.51 61.73 -36.48
CA ASN A 20 24.18 60.57 -35.91
C ASN A 20 23.09 59.60 -35.43
N ALA A 21 22.29 59.14 -36.38
CA ALA A 21 21.64 57.85 -36.24
C ALA A 21 22.72 56.81 -36.55
N GLU A 22 23.60 56.55 -35.59
CA GLU A 22 24.15 55.20 -35.50
C GLU A 22 22.94 54.30 -35.31
N VAL A 23 22.63 53.52 -36.34
CA VAL A 23 21.79 52.34 -36.23
C VAL A 23 22.53 51.45 -35.25
N GLY A 24 22.23 51.65 -33.96
CA GLY A 24 22.52 50.69 -32.92
C GLY A 24 21.84 49.42 -33.37
N VAL A 25 22.65 48.51 -33.91
CA VAL A 25 22.33 47.10 -33.99
C VAL A 25 21.83 46.77 -32.59
N VAL A 26 20.52 46.59 -32.46
CA VAL A 26 19.95 45.93 -31.30
C VAL A 26 20.61 44.58 -31.34
N ASN A 27 21.71 44.45 -30.59
CA ASN A 27 22.20 43.18 -30.13
C ASN A 27 20.97 42.56 -29.48
N THR A 28 20.30 41.69 -30.22
CA THR A 28 19.54 40.59 -29.64
C THR A 28 20.44 40.06 -28.56
N GLU A 29 20.15 40.44 -27.31
CA GLU A 29 20.71 39.78 -26.16
C GLU A 29 20.48 38.31 -26.44
N ALA A 30 21.56 37.61 -26.74
CA ALA A 30 21.58 36.17 -26.71
C ALA A 30 21.17 35.85 -25.27
N SER A 31 19.88 35.59 -25.07
CA SER A 31 19.31 35.08 -23.84
C SER A 31 20.21 33.93 -23.44
N VAL A 32 21.09 34.16 -22.47
CA VAL A 32 21.90 33.12 -21.87
C VAL A 32 20.88 32.11 -21.37
N LYS A 33 20.75 30.99 -22.09
CA LYS A 33 19.86 29.91 -21.69
C LYS A 33 20.30 29.50 -20.29
N GLU A 34 19.49 29.84 -19.29
CA GLU A 34 19.79 29.54 -17.91
C GLU A 34 19.83 28.01 -17.77
N LYS A 35 21.01 27.46 -17.55
CA LYS A 35 21.21 26.01 -17.48
C LYS A 35 20.63 25.50 -16.16
N LEU A 36 19.58 24.70 -16.24
CA LEU A 36 18.90 24.17 -15.06
C LEU A 36 19.66 22.99 -14.46
N THR A 37 19.77 22.96 -13.13
CA THR A 37 20.27 21.80 -12.39
C THR A 37 19.11 20.93 -11.94
N ILE A 38 19.08 19.67 -12.38
CA ILE A 38 18.08 18.68 -12.02
C ILE A 38 18.71 17.70 -11.05
N VAL A 39 18.12 17.51 -9.87
CA VAL A 39 18.59 16.51 -8.91
C VAL A 39 17.67 15.30 -8.90
N THR A 40 18.29 14.13 -8.94
CA THR A 40 17.60 12.85 -8.98
C THR A 40 18.26 11.82 -8.08
N LYS A 41 17.64 10.64 -7.97
CA LYS A 41 18.24 9.44 -7.38
C LYS A 41 17.77 8.21 -8.16
N PRO A 42 18.51 7.09 -8.10
CA PRO A 42 18.01 5.81 -8.60
C PRO A 42 16.63 5.49 -8.01
N PHE A 43 15.67 5.20 -8.90
CA PHE A 43 14.29 4.92 -8.53
C PHE A 43 13.61 4.08 -9.62
N ILE A 44 13.94 2.80 -9.65
CA ILE A 44 13.44 1.84 -10.64
C ILE A 44 11.94 1.61 -10.42
N PRO A 45 11.09 1.62 -11.47
CA PRO A 45 11.43 1.69 -12.91
C PRO A 45 11.48 3.09 -13.54
N PHE A 46 11.22 4.15 -12.77
CA PHE A 46 11.12 5.50 -13.30
C PHE A 46 12.46 6.11 -13.69
N ILE A 47 13.51 5.77 -12.95
CA ILE A 47 14.88 6.28 -13.10
C ILE A 47 15.85 5.12 -12.92
N ILE A 48 16.39 4.66 -14.04
CA ILE A 48 17.27 3.50 -14.17
C ILE A 48 18.67 4.04 -14.52
N PRO A 49 19.68 3.85 -13.64
CA PRO A 49 21.05 4.23 -13.94
C PRO A 49 21.64 3.32 -15.03
N GLU A 50 22.33 3.90 -16.01
CA GLU A 50 23.07 3.19 -17.06
C GLU A 50 24.58 3.14 -16.80
N LYS A 51 25.28 2.24 -17.50
CA LYS A 51 26.74 2.05 -17.34
C LYS A 51 27.58 3.25 -17.79
N ASN A 52 27.04 4.08 -18.68
CA ASN A 52 27.68 5.30 -19.19
C ASN A 52 27.52 6.51 -18.26
N GLY A 53 26.84 6.35 -17.11
CA GLY A 53 26.54 7.45 -16.19
C GLY A 53 25.28 8.25 -16.53
N GLU A 54 24.57 7.88 -17.60
CA GLU A 54 23.27 8.44 -17.92
C GLU A 54 22.13 7.74 -17.17
N PHE A 55 20.93 8.31 -17.27
CA PHE A 55 19.71 7.75 -16.71
C PHE A 55 18.68 7.52 -17.81
N LYS A 56 17.88 6.46 -17.65
CA LYS A 56 16.70 6.17 -18.50
C LYS A 56 15.46 5.94 -17.64
N GLY A 57 14.30 5.91 -18.29
CA GLY A 57 13.03 5.60 -17.67
C GLY A 57 12.06 6.76 -17.73
N PHE A 58 10.81 6.47 -17.36
CA PHE A 58 9.67 7.37 -17.55
C PHE A 58 9.92 8.79 -17.05
N SER A 59 10.51 8.96 -15.87
CA SER A 59 10.74 10.28 -15.29
C SER A 59 11.80 11.08 -16.07
N ILE A 60 12.81 10.41 -16.61
CA ILE A 60 13.85 11.05 -17.42
C ILE A 60 13.26 11.48 -18.78
N ASP A 61 12.46 10.63 -19.39
CA ASP A 61 11.84 10.92 -20.69
C ASP A 61 10.80 12.05 -20.57
N LEU A 62 10.02 12.06 -19.49
CA LEU A 62 9.12 13.16 -19.15
C LEU A 62 9.89 14.49 -19.02
N TRP A 63 11.01 14.49 -18.28
CA TRP A 63 11.81 15.70 -18.13
C TRP A 63 12.42 16.17 -19.46
N LYS A 64 12.92 15.25 -20.30
CA LYS A 64 13.43 15.59 -21.64
C LYS A 64 12.38 16.33 -22.48
N LEU A 65 11.14 15.82 -22.51
CA LEU A 65 10.03 16.45 -23.23
C LEU A 65 9.70 17.84 -22.66
N ILE A 66 9.70 17.98 -21.33
CA ILE A 66 9.48 19.28 -20.67
C ILE A 66 10.59 20.26 -21.03
N ALA A 67 11.86 19.84 -20.96
CA ALA A 67 13.01 20.68 -21.26
C ALA A 67 13.03 21.14 -22.73
N GLU A 68 12.66 20.26 -23.66
CA GLU A 68 12.50 20.57 -25.08
C GLU A 68 11.43 21.65 -25.30
N LYS A 69 10.23 21.48 -24.71
CA LYS A 69 9.14 22.47 -24.79
C LYS A 69 9.48 23.80 -24.13
N LEU A 70 10.26 23.78 -23.04
CA LEU A 70 10.75 24.99 -22.37
C LEU A 70 11.92 25.65 -23.11
N ASN A 71 12.54 24.96 -24.06
CA ASN A 71 13.76 25.37 -24.76
C ASN A 71 14.91 25.72 -23.80
N VAL A 72 15.10 24.88 -22.75
CA VAL A 72 16.12 25.07 -21.72
C VAL A 72 17.21 24.00 -21.79
N ASP A 73 18.44 24.38 -21.48
CA ASP A 73 19.53 23.45 -21.28
C ASP A 73 19.53 23.00 -19.81
N TYR A 74 19.98 21.77 -19.54
CA TYR A 74 19.99 21.24 -18.18
C TYR A 74 21.15 20.28 -17.93
N GLU A 75 21.45 20.04 -16.65
CA GLU A 75 22.33 18.98 -16.17
C GLU A 75 21.63 18.15 -15.09
N ILE A 76 21.88 16.84 -15.08
CA ILE A 76 21.32 15.93 -14.08
C ILE A 76 22.41 15.57 -13.08
N LYS A 77 22.13 15.79 -11.79
CA LYS A 77 22.94 15.36 -10.64
C LYS A 77 22.21 14.27 -9.89
N SER A 78 22.93 13.23 -9.49
CA SER A 78 22.36 12.13 -8.71
C SER A 78 22.81 12.18 -7.26
N VAL A 79 21.90 11.86 -6.35
CA VAL A 79 22.15 11.70 -4.92
C VAL A 79 21.67 10.34 -4.42
N ASP A 80 22.10 9.94 -3.22
CA ASP A 80 21.84 8.60 -2.69
C ASP A 80 20.50 8.48 -1.95
N THR A 81 19.98 9.58 -1.40
CA THR A 81 18.80 9.56 -0.52
C THR A 81 17.77 10.61 -0.90
N ILE A 82 16.50 10.30 -0.65
CA ILE A 82 15.41 11.26 -0.86
C ILE A 82 15.56 12.49 0.03
N LYS A 83 16.07 12.33 1.26
CA LYS A 83 16.32 13.46 2.15
C LYS A 83 17.31 14.45 1.53
N LYS A 84 18.47 13.95 1.07
CA LYS A 84 19.48 14.79 0.42
C LYS A 84 18.94 15.47 -0.85
N LEU A 85 18.13 14.76 -1.64
CA LEU A 85 17.48 15.32 -2.83
C LEU A 85 16.61 16.53 -2.46
N LEU A 86 15.74 16.38 -1.46
CA LEU A 86 14.86 17.45 -1.01
C LEU A 86 15.64 18.61 -0.39
N ASP A 87 16.70 18.32 0.38
CA ASP A 87 17.57 19.34 0.98
C ASP A 87 18.29 20.16 -0.12
N GLU A 88 18.77 19.54 -1.20
CA GLU A 88 19.42 20.27 -2.31
C GLU A 88 18.48 21.21 -3.07
N ILE A 89 17.19 20.84 -3.20
CA ILE A 89 16.18 21.75 -3.76
C ILE A 89 15.88 22.88 -2.79
N GLN A 90 15.69 22.56 -1.51
CA GLN A 90 15.36 23.56 -0.48
C GLN A 90 16.48 24.60 -0.33
N ASP A 91 17.74 24.18 -0.42
CA ASP A 91 18.92 25.03 -0.36
C ASP A 91 19.17 25.84 -1.66
N GLY A 92 18.37 25.63 -2.70
CA GLY A 92 18.55 26.28 -4.00
C GLY A 92 19.77 25.78 -4.80
N LYS A 93 20.36 24.63 -4.42
CA LYS A 93 21.49 24.00 -5.14
C LYS A 93 21.05 23.31 -6.43
N ALA A 94 19.77 22.97 -6.53
CA ALA A 94 19.14 22.43 -7.72
C ALA A 94 17.78 23.12 -7.96
N ASN A 95 17.37 23.18 -9.23
CA ASN A 95 16.16 23.87 -9.66
C ASN A 95 14.93 22.94 -9.69
N VAL A 96 15.13 21.64 -9.97
CA VAL A 96 14.04 20.66 -10.08
C VAL A 96 14.46 19.30 -9.51
N GLY A 97 13.58 18.72 -8.70
CA GLY A 97 13.72 17.38 -8.13
C GLY A 97 12.87 16.37 -8.89
N LEU A 98 13.49 15.26 -9.28
CA LEU A 98 12.87 14.20 -10.08
C LEU A 98 13.24 12.82 -9.50
N ALA A 99 12.31 12.13 -8.84
CA ALA A 99 12.56 10.76 -8.32
C ALA A 99 11.29 10.01 -7.89
N GLY A 100 10.15 10.23 -8.55
CA GLY A 100 8.86 9.71 -8.07
C GLY A 100 8.55 10.22 -6.66
N ILE A 101 8.54 11.54 -6.49
CA ILE A 101 8.49 12.15 -5.16
C ILE A 101 7.03 12.32 -4.76
N SER A 102 6.61 11.61 -3.71
CA SER A 102 5.27 11.76 -3.15
C SER A 102 5.00 13.18 -2.67
N MET A 103 3.89 13.76 -3.13
CA MET A 103 3.33 15.01 -2.63
C MET A 103 2.78 14.77 -1.22
N THR A 104 3.37 15.44 -0.22
CA THR A 104 2.90 15.36 1.17
C THR A 104 2.83 16.76 1.78
N ALA A 105 1.90 16.98 2.70
CA ALA A 105 1.74 18.27 3.38
C ALA A 105 3.03 18.73 4.08
N GLU A 106 3.80 17.80 4.65
CA GLU A 106 5.08 18.12 5.31
C GLU A 106 6.18 18.54 4.34
N ARG A 107 6.12 18.11 3.07
CA ARG A 107 7.05 18.55 2.03
C ARG A 107 6.60 19.88 1.44
N GLU A 108 5.29 20.05 1.19
CA GLU A 108 4.70 21.28 0.62
C GLU A 108 4.99 22.52 1.48
N LYS A 109 5.11 22.36 2.81
CA LYS A 109 5.47 23.47 3.71
C LYS A 109 6.84 24.11 3.42
N ARG A 110 7.72 23.42 2.69
CA ARG A 110 9.12 23.83 2.49
C ARG A 110 9.54 23.87 1.01
N LEU A 111 8.72 23.32 0.14
CA LEU A 111 9.02 23.04 -1.26
C LEU A 111 7.71 23.10 -2.04
N ASP A 112 7.80 23.50 -3.30
CA ASP A 112 6.62 23.55 -4.17
C ASP A 112 6.58 22.30 -5.06
N PHE A 113 5.38 21.82 -5.37
CA PHE A 113 5.19 20.69 -6.27
C PHE A 113 4.51 21.10 -7.58
N SER A 114 4.81 20.36 -8.65
CA SER A 114 4.00 20.41 -9.88
C SER A 114 2.63 19.76 -9.67
N TYR A 115 1.77 19.86 -10.69
CA TYR A 115 0.68 18.91 -10.83
C TYR A 115 1.21 17.46 -10.85
N PRO A 116 0.43 16.52 -10.29
CA PRO A 116 0.84 15.12 -10.25
C PRO A 116 0.87 14.54 -11.66
N PHE A 117 1.96 13.82 -11.97
CA PHE A 117 2.10 13.14 -13.26
C PHE A 117 1.92 11.61 -13.13
N PHE A 118 1.86 11.08 -11.91
CA PHE A 118 1.69 9.65 -11.67
C PHE A 118 0.96 9.37 -10.35
N ASN A 119 -0.05 8.49 -10.40
CA ASN A 119 -0.79 8.06 -9.22
C ASN A 119 -0.13 6.81 -8.62
N SER A 120 0.24 6.89 -7.36
CA SER A 120 0.95 5.85 -6.61
C SER A 120 0.23 5.55 -5.27
N GLY A 121 0.98 4.99 -4.34
CA GLY A 121 0.59 4.68 -2.98
C GLY A 121 1.46 3.56 -2.45
N LEU A 122 1.25 3.19 -1.20
CA LEU A 122 2.00 2.12 -0.55
C LEU A 122 1.36 0.76 -0.82
N GLN A 123 2.20 -0.26 -0.94
CA GLN A 123 1.75 -1.64 -1.02
C GLN A 123 2.69 -2.55 -0.20
N ILE A 124 2.24 -3.78 0.05
CA ILE A 124 3.00 -4.78 0.78
C ILE A 124 3.47 -5.85 -0.20
N MET A 125 4.74 -6.23 -0.07
CA MET A 125 5.34 -7.36 -0.75
C MET A 125 5.79 -8.40 0.28
N VAL A 126 5.56 -9.67 -0.03
CA VAL A 126 5.98 -10.83 0.75
C VAL A 126 6.77 -11.80 -0.14
N SER A 127 7.52 -12.71 0.48
CA SER A 127 8.12 -13.84 -0.23
C SER A 127 7.06 -14.91 -0.50
N THR A 128 7.07 -15.53 -1.68
CA THR A 128 6.18 -16.66 -2.00
C THR A 128 6.50 -17.88 -1.15
N ASP A 129 7.75 -18.01 -0.70
CA ASP A 129 8.27 -19.15 0.06
C ASP A 129 8.29 -18.91 1.57
N SER A 130 7.58 -17.90 2.10
CA SER A 130 7.38 -17.73 3.55
C SER A 130 6.42 -18.80 4.11
N LYS A 131 6.74 -20.06 3.90
CA LYS A 131 6.17 -21.21 4.60
C LYS A 131 6.79 -21.15 6.01
N GLY A 132 5.99 -20.72 6.98
CA GLY A 132 6.34 -20.92 8.38
C GLY A 132 6.73 -22.38 8.62
N SER A 133 7.61 -22.64 9.58
CA SER A 133 8.00 -24.01 9.95
C SER A 133 6.73 -24.86 10.17
N ALA A 134 6.78 -26.16 9.83
CA ALA A 134 5.61 -27.04 9.99
C ALA A 134 5.00 -26.96 11.41
N ALA A 135 5.84 -26.74 12.43
CA ALA A 135 5.39 -26.51 13.80
C ALA A 135 4.56 -25.22 13.95
N THR A 136 4.99 -24.10 13.35
CA THR A 136 4.20 -22.85 13.37
C THR A 136 2.87 -22.98 12.64
N VAL A 137 2.80 -23.76 11.56
CA VAL A 137 1.54 -24.03 10.84
C VAL A 137 0.55 -24.80 11.72
N VAL A 138 1.03 -25.81 12.45
CA VAL A 138 0.19 -26.57 13.39
C VAL A 138 -0.28 -25.70 14.55
N ILE A 139 0.60 -24.86 15.11
CA ILE A 139 0.23 -23.92 16.18
C ILE A 139 -0.81 -22.91 15.69
N ASP A 140 -0.61 -22.30 14.51
CA ASP A 140 -1.56 -21.34 13.93
C ASP A 140 -2.91 -21.99 13.60
N MET A 141 -2.92 -23.27 13.21
CA MET A 141 -4.14 -24.06 13.03
C MET A 141 -4.89 -24.22 14.36
N LEU A 142 -4.20 -24.58 15.45
CA LEU A 142 -4.81 -24.69 16.78
C LEU A 142 -5.31 -23.34 17.30
N LEU A 143 -4.50 -22.29 17.18
CA LEU A 143 -4.88 -20.93 17.61
C LEU A 143 -6.02 -20.35 16.76
N SER A 144 -6.24 -20.84 15.54
CA SER A 144 -7.37 -20.38 14.71
C SER A 144 -8.72 -20.69 15.38
N PHE A 145 -8.82 -21.74 16.19
CA PHE A 145 -10.03 -22.04 16.97
C PHE A 145 -10.35 -20.97 18.05
N LEU A 146 -9.34 -20.20 18.47
CA LEU A 146 -9.50 -19.08 19.40
C LEU A 146 -9.89 -17.76 18.72
N LYS A 147 -10.00 -17.72 17.37
CA LYS A 147 -10.46 -16.51 16.67
C LYS A 147 -11.94 -16.25 16.98
N PRO A 148 -12.38 -14.97 17.06
CA PRO A 148 -13.75 -14.62 17.47
C PRO A 148 -14.86 -15.34 16.69
N LYS A 149 -14.69 -15.51 15.37
CA LYS A 149 -15.66 -16.21 14.52
C LYS A 149 -15.78 -17.71 14.84
N MET A 150 -14.67 -18.37 15.18
CA MET A 150 -14.67 -19.79 15.56
C MET A 150 -15.21 -19.98 16.98
N LEU A 151 -14.84 -19.10 17.92
CA LEU A 151 -15.42 -19.09 19.26
C LEU A 151 -16.94 -18.89 19.22
N LEU A 152 -17.44 -18.02 18.35
CA LEU A 152 -18.89 -17.84 18.14
C LEU A 152 -19.54 -19.11 17.59
N ALA A 153 -18.94 -19.78 16.59
CA ALA A 153 -19.47 -21.04 16.05
C ALA A 153 -19.49 -22.17 17.10
N ILE A 154 -18.43 -22.29 17.91
CA ILE A 154 -18.34 -23.24 19.03
C ILE A 154 -19.39 -22.90 20.09
N GLY A 155 -19.59 -21.61 20.41
CA GLY A 155 -20.63 -21.17 21.33
C GLY A 155 -22.04 -21.53 20.86
N ILE A 156 -22.36 -21.28 19.58
CA ILE A 156 -23.64 -21.67 18.96
C ILE A 156 -23.84 -23.19 19.05
N LEU A 157 -22.78 -23.98 18.83
CA LEU A 157 -22.84 -25.43 18.95
C LEU A 157 -23.21 -25.88 20.37
N PHE A 158 -22.52 -25.36 21.39
CA PHE A 158 -22.83 -25.69 22.79
C PHE A 158 -24.25 -25.30 23.19
N ILE A 159 -24.71 -24.11 22.77
CA ILE A 159 -26.09 -23.66 23.01
C ILE A 159 -27.08 -24.61 22.32
N THR A 160 -26.82 -25.01 21.09
CA THR A 160 -27.69 -25.92 20.32
C THR A 160 -27.74 -27.30 20.98
N LEU A 161 -26.59 -27.85 21.38
CA LEU A 161 -26.50 -29.11 22.13
C LEU A 161 -27.32 -29.03 23.42
N PHE A 162 -27.21 -27.92 24.17
CA PHE A 162 -27.98 -27.70 25.38
C PHE A 162 -29.49 -27.68 25.11
N ILE A 163 -29.94 -26.96 24.07
CA ILE A 163 -31.35 -26.91 23.69
C ILE A 163 -31.85 -28.31 23.31
N VAL A 164 -31.13 -29.03 22.46
CA VAL A 164 -31.54 -30.38 22.01
C VAL A 164 -31.52 -31.38 23.16
N GLY A 165 -30.51 -31.30 24.04
CA GLY A 165 -30.44 -32.10 25.26
C GLY A 165 -31.64 -31.89 26.18
N ASN A 166 -32.10 -30.64 26.33
CA ASN A 166 -33.33 -30.33 27.06
C ASN A 166 -34.59 -30.87 26.35
N ILE A 167 -34.69 -30.70 25.03
CA ILE A 167 -35.85 -31.14 24.24
C ILE A 167 -35.99 -32.67 24.29
N ILE A 168 -34.90 -33.41 24.10
CA ILE A 168 -34.93 -34.88 24.12
C ILE A 168 -35.21 -35.40 25.53
N TRP A 169 -34.61 -34.78 26.55
CA TRP A 169 -34.90 -35.11 27.94
C TRP A 169 -36.38 -34.90 28.26
N LEU A 170 -36.97 -33.77 27.87
CA LEU A 170 -38.40 -33.51 28.09
C LEU A 170 -39.30 -34.56 27.42
N ALA A 171 -38.92 -35.03 26.23
CA ALA A 171 -39.65 -36.05 25.49
C ALA A 171 -39.52 -37.46 26.10
N GLU A 172 -38.36 -37.81 26.63
CA GLU A 172 -38.04 -39.17 27.07
C GLU A 172 -38.10 -39.39 28.59
N ARG A 173 -38.00 -38.34 29.44
CA ARG A 173 -37.94 -38.45 30.93
C ARG A 173 -39.07 -39.26 31.59
N LYS A 174 -40.22 -39.39 30.93
CA LYS A 174 -41.37 -40.19 31.42
C LYS A 174 -41.48 -41.58 30.77
N ARG A 175 -40.88 -41.77 29.60
CA ARG A 175 -41.03 -42.99 28.77
C ARG A 175 -39.80 -43.89 28.83
N ASN A 176 -38.63 -43.32 29.09
CA ASN A 176 -37.36 -44.02 29.17
C ASN A 176 -36.54 -43.52 30.39
N PRO A 177 -37.05 -43.67 31.63
CA PRO A 177 -36.40 -43.15 32.83
C PRO A 177 -35.07 -43.87 33.15
N ASP A 178 -34.86 -45.07 32.61
CA ASP A 178 -33.63 -45.85 32.82
C ASP A 178 -32.42 -45.21 32.13
N GLU A 179 -32.62 -44.61 30.95
CA GLU A 179 -31.56 -43.96 30.17
C GLU A 179 -31.56 -42.43 30.30
N PHE A 180 -32.73 -41.82 30.56
CA PHE A 180 -32.89 -40.37 30.74
C PHE A 180 -33.47 -40.09 32.13
N SER A 181 -32.61 -39.67 33.06
CA SER A 181 -33.03 -39.45 34.45
C SER A 181 -34.19 -38.47 34.59
N ALA A 182 -35.14 -38.75 35.49
CA ALA A 182 -36.24 -37.84 35.81
C ALA A 182 -35.77 -36.55 36.54
N GLN A 183 -34.60 -36.58 37.19
CA GLN A 183 -34.01 -35.42 37.83
C GLN A 183 -33.50 -34.44 36.76
N TYR A 184 -33.89 -33.17 36.84
CA TYR A 184 -33.61 -32.17 35.80
C TYR A 184 -32.13 -32.12 35.40
N LEU A 185 -31.23 -31.85 36.35
CA LEU A 185 -29.82 -31.66 36.04
C LEU A 185 -29.20 -32.91 35.41
N LYS A 186 -29.43 -34.09 36.00
CA LYS A 186 -28.89 -35.36 35.51
C LYS A 186 -29.47 -35.72 34.14
N GLY A 187 -30.78 -35.56 33.97
CA GLY A 187 -31.46 -35.91 32.73
C GLY A 187 -31.14 -34.98 31.55
N VAL A 188 -30.93 -33.68 31.82
CA VAL A 188 -30.42 -32.75 30.78
C VAL A 188 -28.99 -33.13 30.39
N MET A 189 -28.14 -33.55 31.34
CA MET A 189 -26.81 -34.07 31.02
C MET A 189 -26.87 -35.38 30.22
N ASP A 190 -27.82 -36.27 30.52
CA ASP A 190 -28.07 -37.49 29.73
C ASP A 190 -28.49 -37.13 28.29
N GLY A 191 -29.37 -36.14 28.12
CA GLY A 191 -29.79 -35.61 26.82
C GLY A 191 -28.66 -34.94 26.05
N LEU A 192 -27.84 -34.13 26.72
CA LEU A 192 -26.64 -33.51 26.17
C LEU A 192 -25.63 -34.54 25.69
N TRP A 193 -25.37 -35.56 26.50
CA TRP A 193 -24.48 -36.67 26.16
C TRP A 193 -24.97 -37.39 24.90
N TRP A 194 -26.25 -37.76 24.87
CA TRP A 194 -26.86 -38.38 23.69
C TRP A 194 -26.77 -37.48 22.45
N ALA A 195 -27.08 -36.19 22.59
CA ALA A 195 -27.03 -35.23 21.49
C ALA A 195 -25.61 -35.10 20.95
N ALA A 196 -24.60 -35.02 21.81
CA ALA A 196 -23.19 -34.94 21.44
C ALA A 196 -22.71 -36.21 20.72
N VAL A 197 -23.00 -37.40 21.27
CA VAL A 197 -22.62 -38.70 20.67
C VAL A 197 -23.28 -38.92 19.32
N THR A 198 -24.54 -38.47 19.16
CA THR A 198 -25.27 -38.55 17.89
C THR A 198 -24.71 -37.53 16.89
N LEU A 199 -24.42 -36.32 17.33
CA LEU A 199 -23.83 -35.27 16.49
C LEU A 199 -22.49 -35.70 15.93
N THR A 200 -21.59 -36.24 16.77
CA THR A 200 -20.25 -36.67 16.36
C THR A 200 -20.24 -37.99 15.59
N THR A 201 -21.40 -38.58 15.31
CA THR A 201 -21.58 -39.85 14.58
C THR A 201 -20.93 -41.06 15.27
N VAL A 202 -20.49 -40.94 16.53
CA VAL A 202 -19.87 -42.04 17.28
C VAL A 202 -20.90 -43.11 17.65
N GLY A 203 -22.09 -42.68 18.07
CA GLY A 203 -23.25 -43.57 18.21
C GLY A 203 -23.04 -44.76 19.16
N TYR A 204 -22.52 -44.54 20.37
CA TYR A 204 -22.30 -45.60 21.37
C TYR A 204 -23.55 -46.45 21.67
N GLY A 205 -24.75 -45.91 21.45
CA GLY A 205 -26.01 -46.61 21.66
C GLY A 205 -26.34 -46.84 23.14
N ASP A 206 -25.60 -46.22 24.07
CA ASP A 206 -25.80 -46.31 25.51
C ASP A 206 -27.07 -45.57 25.98
N LYS A 207 -27.51 -44.58 25.20
CA LYS A 207 -28.77 -43.85 25.38
C LYS A 207 -29.44 -43.71 24.03
N SER A 208 -30.77 -43.88 23.99
CA SER A 208 -31.54 -43.76 22.76
C SER A 208 -33.00 -43.40 23.03
N PRO A 209 -33.62 -42.52 22.22
CA PRO A 209 -35.03 -42.23 22.38
C PRO A 209 -35.88 -43.46 22.01
N ARG A 210 -36.75 -43.87 22.93
CA ARG A 210 -37.66 -45.00 22.74
C ARG A 210 -39.04 -44.54 22.26
N GLY A 211 -39.46 -43.34 22.65
CA GLY A 211 -40.75 -42.77 22.26
C GLY A 211 -40.81 -42.31 20.80
N PHE A 212 -42.02 -42.31 20.22
CA PHE A 212 -42.26 -41.80 18.86
C PHE A 212 -41.76 -40.35 18.66
N VAL A 213 -42.08 -39.47 19.62
CA VAL A 213 -41.67 -38.05 19.58
C VAL A 213 -40.15 -37.91 19.69
N GLY A 214 -39.51 -38.63 20.62
CA GLY A 214 -38.06 -38.60 20.75
C GLY A 214 -37.33 -39.13 19.52
N ARG A 215 -37.86 -40.17 18.86
CA ARG A 215 -37.30 -40.69 17.60
C ARG A 215 -37.42 -39.67 16.47
N PHE A 216 -38.54 -38.97 16.36
CA PHE A 216 -38.70 -37.90 15.36
C PHE A 216 -37.71 -36.74 15.60
N ILE A 217 -37.54 -36.32 16.86
CA ILE A 217 -36.52 -35.34 17.25
C ILE A 217 -35.11 -35.85 16.90
N GLY A 218 -34.82 -37.12 17.18
CA GLY A 218 -33.55 -37.75 16.84
C GLY A 218 -33.27 -37.78 15.36
N LEU A 219 -34.26 -38.08 14.51
CA LEU A 219 -34.10 -38.01 13.07
C LEU A 219 -33.76 -36.60 12.60
N LEU A 220 -34.49 -35.57 13.08
CA LEU A 220 -34.17 -34.18 12.75
C LEU A 220 -32.77 -33.78 13.23
N TRP A 221 -32.40 -34.20 14.44
CA TRP A 221 -31.08 -33.93 15.01
C TRP A 221 -29.96 -34.56 14.19
N MET A 222 -30.12 -35.79 13.70
CA MET A 222 -29.14 -36.44 12.83
C MET A 222 -28.90 -35.64 11.54
N PHE A 223 -29.95 -35.15 10.89
CA PHE A 223 -29.80 -34.30 9.70
C PHE A 223 -29.10 -32.97 10.02
N ILE A 224 -29.53 -32.29 11.07
CA ILE A 224 -28.90 -31.03 11.52
C ILE A 224 -27.41 -31.27 11.83
N GLY A 225 -27.09 -32.37 12.50
CA GLY A 225 -25.73 -32.73 12.85
C GLY A 225 -24.84 -32.99 11.64
N LEU A 226 -25.36 -33.68 10.63
CA LEU A 226 -24.67 -33.89 9.36
C LEU A 226 -24.35 -32.57 8.66
N PHE A 227 -25.32 -31.65 8.56
CA PHE A 227 -25.09 -30.32 7.99
C PHE A 227 -24.09 -29.51 8.81
N PHE A 228 -24.15 -29.61 10.14
CA PHE A 228 -23.22 -28.92 11.03
C PHE A 228 -21.78 -29.41 10.80
N ILE A 229 -21.52 -30.73 10.85
CA ILE A 229 -20.18 -31.28 10.61
C ILE A 229 -19.67 -30.92 9.21
N ALA A 230 -20.51 -31.02 8.19
CA ALA A 230 -20.13 -30.69 6.82
C ALA A 230 -19.75 -29.21 6.69
N SER A 231 -20.57 -28.30 7.22
CA SER A 231 -20.30 -26.86 7.18
C SER A 231 -19.07 -26.45 8.00
N PHE A 232 -18.86 -27.10 9.15
CA PHE A 232 -17.71 -26.88 10.01
C PHE A 232 -16.42 -27.31 9.29
N THR A 233 -16.39 -28.53 8.77
CA THR A 233 -15.26 -29.04 7.97
C THR A 233 -14.99 -28.14 6.77
N ALA A 234 -16.02 -27.76 6.01
CA ALA A 234 -15.87 -26.87 4.85
C ALA A 234 -15.28 -25.50 5.23
N THR A 235 -15.71 -24.93 6.37
CA THR A 235 -15.20 -23.64 6.87
C THR A 235 -13.73 -23.75 7.29
N VAL A 236 -13.36 -24.81 8.01
CA VAL A 236 -11.98 -25.07 8.42
C VAL A 236 -11.10 -25.26 7.17
N THR A 237 -11.51 -26.13 6.25
CA THR A 237 -10.78 -26.37 5.00
C THR A 237 -10.62 -25.09 4.18
N SER A 238 -11.69 -24.32 3.96
CA SER A 238 -11.64 -23.06 3.20
C SER A 238 -10.69 -22.05 3.84
N THR A 239 -10.71 -21.93 5.17
CA THR A 239 -9.82 -21.02 5.90
C THR A 239 -8.36 -21.43 5.76
N LEU A 240 -8.06 -22.73 5.88
CA LEU A 240 -6.70 -23.27 5.70
C LEU A 240 -6.22 -23.10 4.26
N THR A 241 -7.06 -23.38 3.27
CA THR A 241 -6.74 -23.17 1.85
C THR A 241 -6.47 -21.69 1.56
N LEU A 242 -7.26 -20.77 2.11
CA LEU A 242 -7.02 -19.32 1.96
C LEU A 242 -5.69 -18.89 2.58
N GLN A 243 -5.30 -19.47 3.72
CA GLN A 243 -4.01 -19.20 4.36
C GLN A 243 -2.84 -19.68 3.50
N GLN A 244 -2.95 -20.85 2.87
CA GLN A 244 -1.93 -21.34 1.93
C GLN A 244 -1.82 -20.46 0.67
N LEU A 245 -2.93 -19.88 0.20
CA LEU A 245 -2.95 -19.08 -1.03
C LEU A 245 -2.49 -17.63 -0.84
N LYS A 246 -2.78 -17.01 0.30
CA LYS A 246 -2.52 -15.59 0.55
C LYS A 246 -1.48 -15.29 1.63
N GLY A 247 -1.06 -16.29 2.41
CA GLY A 247 -0.12 -16.10 3.52
C GLY A 247 -0.73 -15.39 4.73
N SER A 248 0.11 -15.06 5.70
CA SER A 248 -0.32 -14.43 6.96
C SER A 248 -0.51 -12.91 6.89
N ILE A 249 -0.08 -12.27 5.79
CA ILE A 249 -0.14 -10.82 5.59
C ILE A 249 -0.99 -10.52 4.36
N ASN A 250 -2.16 -9.93 4.56
CA ASN A 250 -3.11 -9.60 3.48
C ASN A 250 -3.33 -8.09 3.34
N GLY A 251 -2.84 -7.30 4.28
CA GLY A 251 -3.01 -5.86 4.29
C GLY A 251 -2.35 -5.20 5.49
N PRO A 252 -2.50 -3.87 5.66
CA PRO A 252 -1.78 -3.12 6.68
C PRO A 252 -2.09 -3.53 8.12
N ALA A 253 -3.31 -4.04 8.38
CA ALA A 253 -3.71 -4.50 9.71
C ALA A 253 -2.94 -5.74 10.18
N ASP A 254 -2.48 -6.58 9.24
CA ASP A 254 -1.77 -7.83 9.53
C ASP A 254 -0.27 -7.59 9.79
N LEU A 255 0.21 -6.34 9.68
CA LEU A 255 1.62 -5.98 9.91
C LEU A 255 1.98 -5.90 11.40
N ALA A 256 0.99 -5.89 12.31
CA ALA A 256 1.24 -5.83 13.74
C ALA A 256 2.11 -7.00 14.21
N GLY A 257 3.24 -6.69 14.87
CA GLY A 257 4.21 -7.69 15.35
C GLY A 257 5.06 -8.35 14.26
N LYS A 258 4.87 -8.03 12.97
CA LYS A 258 5.68 -8.55 11.85
C LYS A 258 6.96 -7.75 11.67
N LYS A 259 8.02 -8.40 11.20
CA LYS A 259 9.28 -7.77 10.78
C LYS A 259 9.10 -7.18 9.39
N VAL A 260 9.02 -5.86 9.30
CA VAL A 260 8.72 -5.17 8.03
C VAL A 260 9.88 -4.27 7.65
N ALA A 261 10.43 -4.44 6.45
CA ALA A 261 11.43 -3.53 5.92
C ALA A 261 10.83 -2.40 5.08
N THR A 262 11.51 -1.27 5.12
CA THR A 262 11.21 -0.10 4.28
C THR A 262 12.48 0.75 4.12
N ILE A 263 12.40 1.82 3.32
CA ILE A 263 13.52 2.74 3.12
C ILE A 263 13.47 3.88 4.14
N SER A 264 14.59 4.13 4.81
CA SER A 264 14.72 5.22 5.79
C SER A 264 14.34 6.58 5.20
N GLY A 265 13.48 7.32 5.88
CA GLY A 265 13.06 8.67 5.47
C GLY A 265 12.09 8.71 4.29
N SER A 266 11.56 7.55 3.85
CA SER A 266 10.47 7.48 2.88
C SER A 266 9.10 7.78 3.49
N THR A 267 8.08 7.95 2.65
CA THR A 267 6.70 8.04 3.12
C THR A 267 6.23 6.74 3.76
N ALA A 268 6.69 5.59 3.25
CA ALA A 268 6.47 4.28 3.85
C ALA A 268 7.04 4.15 5.28
N ASP A 269 8.24 4.67 5.54
CA ASP A 269 8.83 4.74 6.88
C ASP A 269 7.98 5.60 7.83
N THR A 270 7.52 6.76 7.35
CA THR A 270 6.63 7.64 8.12
C THR A 270 5.30 6.95 8.44
N TYR A 271 4.72 6.26 7.46
CA TYR A 271 3.48 5.50 7.64
C TYR A 271 3.65 4.39 8.67
N LEU A 272 4.67 3.56 8.52
CA LEU A 272 4.92 2.45 9.43
C LEU A 272 5.17 2.94 10.86
N THR A 273 5.92 4.02 11.02
CA THR A 273 6.20 4.62 12.33
C THR A 273 4.95 5.14 13.02
N ASN A 274 4.04 5.80 12.28
CA ASN A 274 2.91 6.51 12.87
C ASN A 274 1.63 5.68 12.94
N LYS A 275 1.46 4.69 12.07
CA LYS A 275 0.18 3.98 11.86
C LYS A 275 0.29 2.46 11.93
N SER A 276 1.48 1.89 12.15
CA SER A 276 1.66 0.44 12.27
C SER A 276 2.27 0.07 13.61
N SER A 277 2.01 -1.16 14.05
CA SER A 277 2.67 -1.79 15.19
C SER A 277 3.68 -2.86 14.74
N ALA A 278 4.29 -2.66 13.56
CA ALA A 278 5.29 -3.56 13.01
C ALA A 278 6.67 -3.34 13.65
N ILE A 279 7.52 -4.37 13.60
CA ILE A 279 8.95 -4.27 13.93
C ILE A 279 9.66 -3.77 12.67
N ILE A 280 10.02 -2.49 12.64
CA ILE A 280 10.48 -1.79 11.43
C ILE A 280 11.99 -1.97 11.22
N TYR A 281 12.37 -2.56 10.08
CA TYR A 281 13.75 -2.66 9.59
C TYR A 281 14.01 -1.57 8.55
N ARG A 282 14.67 -0.49 8.99
CA ARG A 282 14.97 0.65 8.12
C ARG A 282 16.23 0.39 7.30
N MET A 283 16.08 0.35 5.98
CA MET A 283 17.16 0.10 5.03
C MET A 283 17.53 1.38 4.29
N LYS A 284 18.81 1.53 3.93
CA LYS A 284 19.26 2.62 3.04
C LYS A 284 18.90 2.33 1.58
N GLU A 285 19.01 1.07 1.17
CA GLU A 285 18.80 0.61 -0.20
C GLU A 285 17.73 -0.47 -0.26
N LEU A 286 16.88 -0.42 -1.29
CA LEU A 286 15.78 -1.38 -1.47
C LEU A 286 16.27 -2.78 -1.80
N LYS A 287 17.43 -2.91 -2.46
CA LYS A 287 18.07 -4.20 -2.75
C LYS A 287 18.30 -5.02 -1.48
N ASN A 288 18.69 -4.38 -0.38
CA ASN A 288 18.92 -5.05 0.90
C ASN A 288 17.61 -5.56 1.51
N ALA A 289 16.50 -4.84 1.30
CA ALA A 289 15.18 -5.28 1.73
C ALA A 289 14.74 -6.54 0.95
N PHE A 290 14.91 -6.55 -0.38
CA PHE A 290 14.61 -7.75 -1.19
C PHE A 290 15.44 -8.96 -0.78
N PHE A 291 16.75 -8.78 -0.57
CA PHE A 291 17.62 -9.85 -0.10
C PHE A 291 17.19 -10.39 1.27
N ALA A 292 16.87 -9.50 2.22
CA ALA A 292 16.40 -9.89 3.54
C ALA A 292 15.06 -10.64 3.48
N LEU A 293 14.14 -10.22 2.59
CA LEU A 293 12.85 -10.87 2.38
C LEU A 293 13.01 -12.27 1.79
N GLU A 294 13.85 -12.40 0.76
CA GLU A 294 14.17 -13.68 0.13
C GLU A 294 14.81 -14.67 1.12
N LYS A 295 15.69 -14.18 2.01
CA LYS A 295 16.32 -14.97 3.07
C LYS A 295 15.42 -15.25 4.28
N GLY A 296 14.17 -14.75 4.29
CA GLY A 296 13.25 -14.91 5.42
C GLY A 296 13.68 -14.21 6.70
N GLN A 297 14.56 -13.20 6.60
CA GLN A 297 15.01 -12.39 7.75
C GLN A 297 13.95 -11.38 8.18
N ILE A 298 13.08 -10.99 7.24
CA ILE A 298 11.91 -10.12 7.42
C ILE A 298 10.68 -10.81 6.84
N ASP A 299 9.50 -10.43 7.32
CA ASP A 299 8.22 -11.02 6.90
C ASP A 299 7.63 -10.30 5.68
N ALA A 300 7.90 -8.99 5.53
CA ALA A 300 7.35 -8.19 4.44
C ALA A 300 8.19 -6.94 4.13
N ILE A 301 7.99 -6.39 2.94
CA ILE A 301 8.45 -5.06 2.53
C ILE A 301 7.23 -4.17 2.34
N VAL A 302 7.24 -2.97 2.92
CA VAL A 302 6.26 -1.93 2.62
C VAL A 302 6.97 -0.79 1.93
N TYR A 303 6.54 -0.53 0.69
CA TYR A 303 7.11 0.51 -0.14
C TYR A 303 6.13 0.88 -1.26
N ASP A 304 6.54 1.84 -2.08
CA ASP A 304 5.82 2.35 -3.22
C ASP A 304 5.34 1.23 -4.16
N SER A 305 4.02 1.19 -4.41
CA SER A 305 3.36 0.20 -5.24
C SER A 305 3.98 0.02 -6.63
N PRO A 306 4.26 1.07 -7.43
CA PRO A 306 4.82 0.87 -8.77
C PRO A 306 6.22 0.23 -8.73
N VAL A 307 7.02 0.54 -7.71
CA VAL A 307 8.34 -0.06 -7.50
C VAL A 307 8.18 -1.54 -7.16
N LEU A 308 7.33 -1.86 -6.18
CA LEU A 308 7.07 -3.24 -5.79
C LEU A 308 6.51 -4.07 -6.96
N ARG A 309 5.57 -3.52 -7.74
CA ARG A 309 4.98 -4.22 -8.90
C ARG A 309 6.00 -4.53 -9.98
N TYR A 310 6.89 -3.58 -10.26
CA TYR A 310 7.99 -3.82 -11.17
C TYR A 310 8.88 -4.97 -10.67
N HIS A 311 9.22 -4.99 -9.39
CA HIS A 311 10.05 -6.05 -8.83
C HIS A 311 9.35 -7.41 -8.77
N GLU A 312 8.05 -7.46 -8.45
CA GLU A 312 7.25 -8.70 -8.53
C GLU A 312 7.30 -9.30 -9.95
N ALA A 313 6.99 -8.48 -10.96
CA ALA A 313 6.97 -8.90 -12.36
C ALA A 313 8.35 -9.41 -12.86
N ASN A 314 9.43 -8.88 -12.31
CA ASN A 314 10.80 -9.26 -12.68
C ASN A 314 11.47 -10.26 -11.71
N SER A 315 10.74 -10.76 -10.70
CA SER A 315 11.31 -11.63 -9.67
C SER A 315 11.33 -13.11 -10.05
N GLY A 316 10.71 -13.50 -11.17
CA GLY A 316 10.52 -14.92 -11.50
C GLY A 316 9.60 -15.67 -10.53
N GLY A 317 8.74 -14.95 -9.79
CA GLY A 317 7.77 -15.52 -8.85
C GLY A 317 8.25 -15.64 -7.40
N ILE A 318 9.46 -15.18 -7.10
CA ILE A 318 10.03 -15.19 -5.74
C ILE A 318 9.24 -14.25 -4.81
N PHE A 319 8.81 -13.11 -5.32
CA PHE A 319 8.06 -12.11 -4.57
C PHE A 319 6.60 -12.05 -5.02
N LYS A 320 5.73 -11.72 -4.09
CA LYS A 320 4.30 -11.53 -4.34
C LYS A 320 3.80 -10.29 -3.63
N ILE A 321 2.94 -9.54 -4.31
CA ILE A 321 2.24 -8.41 -3.73
C ILE A 321 0.96 -8.85 -3.07
N VAL A 322 0.67 -8.27 -1.89
CA VAL A 322 -0.51 -8.58 -1.10
C VAL A 322 -1.27 -7.32 -0.73
N GLY A 323 -2.59 -7.47 -0.67
CA GLY A 323 -3.52 -6.40 -0.32
C GLY A 323 -3.68 -5.31 -1.39
N PRO A 324 -4.68 -4.43 -1.20
CA PRO A 324 -4.88 -3.27 -2.03
C PRO A 324 -3.80 -2.21 -1.79
N ILE A 325 -3.67 -1.25 -2.71
CA ILE A 325 -2.89 -0.04 -2.47
C ILE A 325 -3.54 0.74 -1.31
N PHE A 326 -2.73 1.16 -0.35
CA PHE A 326 -3.12 1.98 0.79
C PHE A 326 -2.22 3.20 0.90
N GLN A 327 -2.61 4.23 1.66
CA GLN A 327 -1.97 5.56 1.62
C GLN A 327 -1.71 6.00 0.17
N LYS A 328 -2.79 6.33 -0.56
CA LYS A 328 -2.65 6.83 -1.93
C LYS A 328 -1.79 8.09 -1.92
N GLU A 329 -0.81 8.11 -2.82
CA GLU A 329 0.18 9.19 -2.94
C GLU A 329 0.33 9.50 -4.42
N ASN A 330 0.58 10.76 -4.76
CA ASN A 330 0.85 11.15 -6.15
C ASN A 330 2.29 11.62 -6.28
N TYR A 331 2.93 11.26 -7.38
CA TYR A 331 4.25 11.76 -7.72
C TYR A 331 4.15 13.04 -8.52
N ALA A 332 5.00 13.99 -8.15
CA ALA A 332 5.16 15.25 -8.85
C ALA A 332 6.65 15.64 -8.90
N LEU A 333 6.94 16.62 -9.75
CA LEU A 333 8.21 17.31 -9.77
C LEU A 333 8.26 18.25 -8.57
N VAL A 334 9.45 18.44 -8.01
CA VAL A 334 9.66 19.28 -6.83
C VAL A 334 10.51 20.48 -7.21
N PHE A 335 10.14 21.64 -6.69
CA PHE A 335 10.82 22.91 -6.95
C PHE A 335 11.13 23.62 -5.63
N PRO A 336 12.11 24.53 -5.62
CA PRO A 336 12.23 25.51 -4.56
C PRO A 336 10.93 26.34 -4.49
N THR A 337 10.63 26.87 -3.32
CA THR A 337 9.51 27.81 -3.14
C THR A 337 9.66 29.00 -4.10
N ASP A 338 8.56 29.44 -4.69
CA ASP A 338 8.49 30.56 -5.65
C ASP A 338 9.30 30.35 -6.95
N SER A 339 9.45 29.09 -7.38
CA SER A 339 10.13 28.76 -8.64
C SER A 339 9.44 29.38 -9.87
N LYS A 340 10.21 30.17 -10.63
CA LYS A 340 9.75 30.86 -11.86
C LYS A 340 9.37 29.91 -13.00
N ILE A 341 9.82 28.66 -12.97
CA ILE A 341 9.57 27.67 -14.02
C ILE A 341 8.39 26.74 -13.70
N LYS A 342 7.96 26.67 -12.44
CA LYS A 342 6.90 25.75 -11.97
C LYS A 342 5.62 25.87 -12.79
N GLU A 343 5.15 27.10 -13.01
CA GLU A 343 3.90 27.34 -13.72
C GLU A 343 3.98 26.92 -15.20
N LYS A 344 5.11 27.21 -15.86
CA LYS A 344 5.35 26.76 -17.24
C LYS A 344 5.40 25.23 -17.34
N VAL A 345 6.03 24.58 -16.36
CA VAL A 345 6.05 23.11 -16.28
C VAL A 345 4.64 22.55 -16.07
N ASN A 346 3.84 23.16 -15.20
CA ASN A 346 2.45 22.75 -14.96
C ASN A 346 1.58 22.84 -16.23
N LEU A 347 1.71 23.92 -17.01
CA LEU A 347 1.03 24.04 -18.30
C LEU A 347 1.43 22.91 -19.26
N ILE A 348 2.72 22.60 -19.35
CA ILE A 348 3.21 21.50 -20.19
C ILE A 348 2.66 20.14 -19.71
N LEU A 349 2.62 19.90 -18.39
CA LEU A 349 2.06 18.66 -17.85
C LEU A 349 0.58 18.49 -18.19
N LEU A 350 -0.19 19.58 -18.21
CA LEU A 350 -1.60 19.57 -18.60
C LEU A 350 -1.80 19.37 -20.12
N GLU A 351 -0.84 19.76 -20.96
CA GLU A 351 -0.88 19.47 -22.40
C GLU A 351 -0.52 18.01 -22.72
N LEU A 352 0.23 17.35 -21.84
CA LEU A 352 0.70 15.96 -22.02
C LEU A 352 -0.29 14.92 -21.50
N GLY A 353 -1.21 15.30 -20.62
CA GLY A 353 -2.26 14.44 -20.04
C GLY A 353 -3.59 14.60 -20.75
#